data_AF-A0A954Z441-F1
#
_entry.id   AF-A0A954Z441-F1
#
_cell.length_a   1.000
_cell.length_b   1.000
_cell.length_c   1.000
_cell.angle_alpha   90.00
_cell.angle_beta   90.00
_cell.angle_gamma   90.00
#
_symmetry.space_group_name_H-M   'P 1'
#
loop_
_entity.id
_entity.type
_entity.pdbx_description
1 polymer ?
#
loop_
_entity_poly.entity_id
_entity_poly.type
_entity_poly.pdbx_seq_one_letter_code
_entity_poly.pdbx_strand_id
1 'polypeptide(L)'
;GFNFTGADAFAGADVSAIVLEIPSADLGGQSVGIWARTVVDGMQADRMGRPAINTALIPSGMKDAFNAGAPANDQAEFADEVSATITALSNAENAAALTSVLLPDVLTIDVTNANGFLNGRGLADDVIDAELQLLSAGAVTGDGVAGNDVAFRAAFPYLAPAHQVPEPTTAMWALLAAWRLGWRRSRRM
;
A
#
# COMPACT_ATOMS: atom_id res chain seq x y z
N GLY A 1 7.28 20.88 5.80
CA GLY A 1 6.52 20.71 4.56
C GLY A 1 7.09 19.52 3.80
N PHE A 2 6.35 19.03 2.81
CA PHE A 2 6.83 17.98 1.91
C PHE A 2 8.11 18.45 1.20
N ASN A 3 9.22 17.76 1.43
CA ASN A 3 10.52 18.04 0.81
C ASN A 3 11.07 16.73 0.23
N PHE A 4 10.36 16.22 -0.77
CA PHE A 4 10.74 14.98 -1.42
C PHE A 4 12.01 15.20 -2.25
N THR A 5 12.94 14.26 -2.13
CA THR A 5 14.22 14.30 -2.85
C THR A 5 14.19 13.52 -4.16
N GLY A 6 13.09 12.80 -4.43
CA GLY A 6 13.01 11.80 -5.50
C GLY A 6 13.86 10.56 -5.25
N ALA A 7 14.42 10.41 -4.05
CA ALA A 7 15.15 9.20 -3.68
C ALA A 7 14.14 8.10 -3.33
N ASP A 8 14.08 7.07 -4.17
CA ASP A 8 13.25 5.90 -3.91
C ASP A 8 13.89 5.01 -2.84
N ALA A 9 13.23 4.92 -1.68
CA ALA A 9 13.66 4.09 -0.56
C ALA A 9 13.44 2.59 -0.81
N PHE A 10 12.60 2.23 -1.78
CA PHE A 10 12.26 0.86 -2.16
C PHE A 10 13.00 0.40 -3.42
N ALA A 11 13.84 1.25 -4.03
CA ALA A 11 14.60 0.88 -5.21
C ALA A 11 15.43 -0.39 -4.96
N GLY A 12 15.27 -1.40 -5.82
CA GLY A 12 15.92 -2.71 -5.72
C GLY A 12 15.33 -3.64 -4.67
N ALA A 13 14.21 -3.29 -4.03
CA ALA A 13 13.47 -4.18 -3.14
C ALA A 13 12.44 -5.03 -3.92
N ASP A 14 12.12 -6.20 -3.38
CA ASP A 14 11.05 -7.05 -3.89
C ASP A 14 9.77 -6.88 -3.06
N VAL A 15 8.63 -7.00 -3.75
CA VAL A 15 7.31 -7.12 -3.10
C VAL A 15 6.79 -8.54 -3.23
N SER A 16 6.17 -9.04 -2.16
CA SER A 16 5.38 -10.27 -2.21
C SER A 16 3.95 -9.93 -2.60
N ALA A 17 3.44 -10.57 -3.65
CA ALA A 17 2.11 -10.28 -4.17
C ALA A 17 1.35 -11.55 -4.50
N ILE A 18 0.03 -11.48 -4.32
CA ILE A 18 -0.94 -12.43 -4.87
C ILE A 18 -1.72 -11.67 -5.94
N VAL A 19 -1.71 -12.16 -7.18
CA VAL A 19 -2.43 -11.55 -8.30
C VAL A 19 -3.56 -12.47 -8.70
N LEU A 20 -4.78 -11.93 -8.69
CA LEU A 20 -6.00 -12.62 -9.12
C LEU A 20 -6.57 -11.91 -10.34
N GLU A 21 -6.89 -12.67 -11.38
CA GLU A 21 -7.61 -12.17 -12.55
C GLU A 21 -9.03 -12.74 -12.51
N ILE A 22 -10.02 -11.86 -12.41
CA ILE A 22 -11.43 -12.21 -12.28
C ILE A 22 -12.20 -11.57 -13.44
N PRO A 23 -12.92 -12.34 -14.27
CA PRO A 23 -13.79 -11.78 -15.30
C PRO A 23 -14.84 -10.85 -14.68
N SER A 24 -15.04 -9.66 -15.25
CA SER A 24 -16.02 -8.69 -14.71
C SER A 24 -17.45 -9.24 -14.64
N ALA A 25 -17.80 -10.18 -15.53
CA ALA A 25 -19.09 -10.86 -15.51
C ALA A 25 -19.34 -11.68 -14.23
N ASP A 26 -18.27 -12.11 -13.55
CA ASP A 26 -18.35 -12.95 -12.35
C ASP A 26 -18.52 -12.10 -11.07
N LEU A 27 -18.38 -10.78 -11.15
CA LEU A 27 -18.48 -9.87 -10.01
C LEU A 27 -19.92 -9.57 -9.58
N GLY A 28 -20.92 -10.00 -10.36
CA GLY A 28 -22.34 -9.90 -10.01
C GLY A 28 -22.94 -8.49 -10.01
N GLY A 29 -22.19 -7.47 -10.45
CA GLY A 29 -22.63 -6.08 -10.51
C GLY A 29 -21.66 -5.18 -11.26
N GLN A 30 -22.09 -3.94 -11.54
CA GLN A 30 -21.25 -2.93 -12.20
C GLN A 30 -20.30 -2.24 -11.22
N SER A 31 -20.71 -2.10 -9.96
CA SER A 31 -19.90 -1.49 -8.90
C SER A 31 -19.55 -2.51 -7.83
N VAL A 32 -18.28 -2.59 -7.48
CA VAL A 32 -17.71 -3.53 -6.51
C VAL A 32 -16.88 -2.77 -5.49
N GLY A 33 -17.09 -3.06 -4.21
CA GLY A 33 -16.25 -2.58 -3.12
C GLY A 33 -15.28 -3.68 -2.67
N ILE A 34 -14.00 -3.36 -2.61
CA ILE A 34 -12.94 -4.29 -2.18
C ILE A 34 -12.22 -3.70 -0.96
N TRP A 35 -12.06 -4.52 0.06
CA TRP A 35 -11.16 -4.27 1.18
C TRP A 35 -10.61 -5.62 1.65
N ALA A 36 -9.46 -5.61 2.28
CA ALA A 36 -8.81 -6.80 2.81
C ALA A 36 -8.56 -6.64 4.31
N ARG A 37 -8.44 -7.79 4.99
CA ARG A 37 -7.99 -7.85 6.38
C ARG A 37 -6.94 -8.92 6.58
N THR A 38 -6.03 -8.66 7.50
CA THR A 38 -5.08 -9.65 8.00
C THR A 38 -5.58 -10.18 9.33
N VAL A 39 -5.63 -11.50 9.47
CA VAL A 39 -6.07 -12.18 10.70
C VAL A 39 -4.91 -12.99 11.26
N VAL A 40 -4.57 -12.74 12.52
CA VAL A 40 -3.53 -13.45 13.28
C VAL A 40 -4.20 -14.07 14.50
N ASP A 41 -4.04 -15.38 14.70
CA ASP A 41 -4.64 -16.12 15.82
C ASP A 41 -6.15 -15.90 16.00
N GLY A 42 -6.87 -15.74 14.88
CA GLY A 42 -8.31 -15.50 14.85
C GLY A 42 -8.74 -14.06 15.12
N MET A 43 -7.79 -13.15 15.36
CA MET A 43 -8.03 -11.72 15.59
C MET A 43 -7.60 -10.89 14.38
N GLN A 44 -8.40 -9.90 14.01
CA GLN A 44 -8.05 -8.96 12.96
C GLN A 44 -6.89 -8.06 13.45
N ALA A 45 -5.76 -8.11 12.76
CA ALA A 45 -4.57 -7.32 13.08
C ALA A 45 -4.45 -6.06 12.22
N ASP A 46 -4.98 -6.11 11.00
CA ASP A 46 -4.88 -5.03 10.03
C ASP A 46 -6.04 -5.09 9.02
N ARG A 47 -6.36 -3.95 8.40
CA ARG A 47 -7.23 -3.87 7.23
C ARG A 47 -6.77 -2.76 6.29
N MET A 48 -7.15 -2.91 5.02
CA MET A 48 -6.84 -1.92 3.98
C MET A 48 -7.91 -1.92 2.89
N GLY A 49 -8.34 -0.73 2.47
CA GLY A 49 -9.14 -0.52 1.26
C GLY A 49 -8.40 0.35 0.25
N ARG A 50 -8.59 1.65 0.37
CA ARG A 50 -7.94 2.69 -0.44
C ARG A 50 -6.52 2.93 0.08
N PRO A 51 -5.59 3.35 -0.79
CA PRO A 51 -4.28 3.76 -0.31
C PRO A 51 -4.38 5.02 0.58
N ALA A 52 -3.32 5.27 1.35
CA ALA A 52 -3.14 6.37 2.30
C ALA A 52 -4.12 6.54 3.47
N ILE A 53 -5.27 5.85 3.55
CA ILE A 53 -6.26 6.11 4.62
C ILE A 53 -5.67 5.89 6.01
N ASN A 54 -5.33 4.64 6.36
CA ASN A 54 -4.77 4.34 7.68
C ASN A 54 -3.33 4.85 7.85
N THR A 55 -2.56 4.93 6.77
CA THR A 55 -1.14 5.30 6.86
C THR A 55 -0.95 6.81 7.04
N ALA A 56 -1.76 7.64 6.37
CA ALA A 56 -1.61 9.09 6.34
C ALA A 56 -2.74 9.88 7.03
N LEU A 57 -3.99 9.39 7.01
CA LEU A 57 -5.14 10.17 7.49
C LEU A 57 -5.57 9.81 8.92
N ILE A 58 -5.37 8.56 9.33
CA ILE A 58 -5.69 8.10 10.68
C ILE A 58 -4.55 8.48 11.66
N PRO A 59 -4.85 9.21 12.75
CA PRO A 59 -3.86 9.53 13.77
C PRO A 59 -3.23 8.27 14.37
N SER A 60 -1.94 8.33 14.71
CA SER A 60 -1.18 7.17 15.22
C SER A 60 -1.83 6.49 16.42
N GLY A 61 -2.41 7.24 17.34
CA GLY A 61 -3.10 6.72 18.53
C GLY A 61 -4.43 6.01 18.24
N MET A 62 -4.93 6.05 17.00
CA MET A 62 -6.20 5.46 16.59
C MET A 62 -6.04 4.34 15.57
N LYS A 63 -4.82 4.08 15.08
CA LYS A 63 -4.56 3.06 14.06
C LYS A 63 -4.94 1.66 14.53
N ASP A 64 -4.72 1.33 15.81
CA ASP A 64 -5.12 0.03 16.36
C ASP A 64 -6.65 -0.14 16.37
N ALA A 65 -7.38 0.91 16.75
CA ALA A 65 -8.85 0.91 16.72
C ALA A 65 -9.37 0.82 15.29
N PHE A 66 -8.79 1.59 14.36
CA PHE A 66 -9.09 1.53 12.95
C PHE A 66 -8.86 0.10 12.42
N ASN A 67 -7.69 -0.49 12.68
CA ASN A 67 -7.32 -1.83 12.23
C ASN A 67 -8.20 -2.95 12.79
N ALA A 68 -8.69 -2.80 14.03
CA ALA A 68 -9.60 -3.77 14.65
C ALA A 68 -11.05 -3.63 14.15
N GLY A 69 -11.45 -2.45 13.64
CA GLY A 69 -12.80 -2.14 13.19
C GLY A 69 -13.17 -2.71 11.82
N ALA A 70 -14.40 -2.41 11.38
CA ALA A 70 -14.90 -2.74 10.05
C ALA A 70 -15.14 -1.44 9.26
N PRO A 71 -14.87 -1.41 7.93
CA PRO A 71 -15.03 -0.20 7.14
C PRO A 71 -16.42 0.44 7.25
N ALA A 72 -17.47 -0.35 7.47
CA ALA A 72 -18.84 0.14 7.64
C ALA A 72 -19.01 1.17 8.78
N ASN A 73 -18.10 1.19 9.75
CA ASN A 73 -18.13 2.12 10.87
C ASN A 73 -17.28 3.37 10.64
N ASP A 74 -16.47 3.42 9.57
CA ASP A 74 -15.42 4.42 9.42
C ASP A 74 -15.94 5.85 9.47
N GLN A 75 -17.08 6.08 8.82
CA GLN A 75 -17.72 7.38 8.77
C GLN A 75 -18.17 7.85 10.17
N ALA A 76 -18.58 6.94 11.04
CA ALA A 76 -19.07 7.27 12.38
C ALA A 76 -17.91 7.39 13.39
N GLU A 77 -16.84 6.63 13.20
CA GLU A 77 -15.76 6.50 14.18
C GLU A 77 -14.53 7.36 13.87
N PHE A 78 -14.28 7.74 12.62
CA PHE A 78 -13.03 8.39 12.21
C PHE A 78 -13.19 9.61 11.28
N ALA A 79 -14.42 10.00 10.92
CA ALA A 79 -14.62 11.10 9.96
C ALA A 79 -14.11 12.44 10.48
N ASP A 80 -14.23 12.71 11.78
CA ASP A 80 -13.76 13.95 12.37
C ASP A 80 -12.23 14.05 12.30
N GLU A 81 -11.53 12.95 12.61
CA GLU A 81 -10.08 12.87 12.54
C GLU A 81 -9.56 12.93 11.11
N VAL A 82 -10.17 12.19 10.18
CA VAL A 82 -9.82 12.26 8.76
C VAL A 82 -10.02 13.68 8.22
N SER A 83 -11.15 14.32 8.55
CA SER A 83 -11.44 15.71 8.17
C SER A 83 -10.41 16.69 8.75
N ALA A 84 -10.04 16.52 10.02
CA ALA A 84 -9.01 17.32 10.68
C ALA A 84 -7.64 17.13 10.01
N THR A 85 -7.26 15.91 9.67
CA THR A 85 -5.98 15.62 9.00
C THR A 85 -5.95 16.23 7.60
N ILE A 86 -7.01 16.08 6.79
CA ILE A 86 -7.07 16.69 5.44
C ILE A 86 -7.04 18.22 5.55
N THR A 87 -7.72 18.80 6.54
CA THR A 87 -7.68 20.25 6.80
C THR A 87 -6.27 20.73 7.10
N ALA A 88 -5.50 19.96 7.90
CA ALA A 88 -4.12 20.27 8.21
C ALA A 88 -3.17 20.11 7.01
N LEU A 89 -3.47 19.19 6.09
CA LEU A 89 -2.72 18.98 4.85
C LEU A 89 -3.01 20.03 3.79
N SER A 90 -4.24 20.56 3.77
CA SER A 90 -4.70 21.56 2.80
C SER A 90 -5.59 22.63 3.44
N ASN A 91 -6.90 22.39 3.49
CA ASN A 91 -7.91 23.31 4.01
C ASN A 91 -9.25 22.61 4.29
N ALA A 92 -10.17 23.31 4.95
CA ALA A 92 -11.47 22.78 5.35
C ALA A 92 -12.42 22.49 4.16
N GLU A 93 -12.29 23.21 3.03
CA GLU A 93 -13.10 22.96 1.84
C GLU A 93 -12.75 21.61 1.21
N ASN A 94 -11.45 21.31 1.09
CA ASN A 94 -10.97 20.03 0.60
C ASN A 94 -11.37 18.88 1.55
N ALA A 95 -11.27 19.09 2.87
CA ALA A 95 -11.74 18.11 3.86
C ALA A 95 -13.24 17.80 3.71
N ALA A 96 -14.08 18.83 3.56
CA ALA A 96 -15.51 18.65 3.35
C ALA A 96 -15.83 17.88 2.05
N ALA A 97 -15.05 18.11 0.99
CA ALA A 97 -15.21 17.43 -0.29
C ALA A 97 -14.76 15.96 -0.26
N LEU A 98 -13.73 15.63 0.53
CA LEU A 98 -13.05 14.33 0.45
C LEU A 98 -13.44 13.34 1.55
N THR A 99 -13.74 13.77 2.78
CA THR A 99 -13.93 12.84 3.90
C THR A 99 -15.00 11.77 3.62
N SER A 100 -16.14 12.17 3.05
CA SER A 100 -17.24 11.23 2.70
C SER A 100 -17.00 10.43 1.42
N VAL A 101 -15.99 10.81 0.62
CA VAL A 101 -15.57 10.08 -0.59
C VAL A 101 -14.52 9.01 -0.22
N LEU A 102 -13.66 9.34 0.73
CA LEU A 102 -12.56 8.50 1.18
C LEU A 102 -12.99 7.48 2.25
N LEU A 103 -14.06 7.77 3.00
CA LEU A 103 -14.67 6.84 3.93
C LEU A 103 -16.02 6.30 3.38
N PRO A 104 -16.33 5.01 3.56
CA PRO A 104 -15.51 4.00 4.25
C PRO A 104 -14.26 3.61 3.48
N ASP A 105 -13.25 3.09 4.18
CA ASP A 105 -11.99 2.62 3.57
C ASP A 105 -12.23 1.33 2.76
N VAL A 106 -12.79 1.52 1.57
CA VAL A 106 -13.16 0.48 0.60
C VAL A 106 -12.77 0.98 -0.78
N LEU A 107 -11.93 0.21 -1.47
CA LEU A 107 -11.57 0.47 -2.85
C LEU A 107 -12.77 0.13 -3.74
N THR A 108 -13.43 1.16 -4.25
CA THR A 108 -14.61 1.01 -5.09
C THR A 108 -14.22 1.05 -6.57
N ILE A 109 -14.73 0.09 -7.33
CA ILE A 109 -14.51 -0.03 -8.77
C ILE A 109 -15.87 -0.12 -9.45
N ASP A 110 -16.13 0.77 -10.39
CA ASP A 110 -17.15 0.63 -11.42
C ASP A 110 -16.48 0.05 -12.68
N VAL A 111 -16.83 -1.17 -13.04
CA VAL A 111 -16.24 -1.90 -14.18
C VAL A 111 -16.67 -1.35 -15.54
N THR A 112 -17.64 -0.45 -15.56
CA THR A 112 -18.08 0.26 -16.79
C THR A 112 -17.34 1.58 -16.98
N ASN A 113 -16.65 2.05 -15.94
CA ASN A 113 -15.91 3.29 -15.94
C ASN A 113 -14.41 3.00 -16.16
N ALA A 114 -13.87 3.52 -17.26
CA ALA A 114 -12.46 3.34 -17.61
C ALA A 114 -11.53 4.36 -16.92
N ASN A 115 -12.07 5.25 -16.08
CA ASN A 115 -11.24 6.15 -15.29
C ASN A 115 -10.35 5.33 -14.33
N GLY A 116 -9.11 5.77 -14.13
CA GLY A 116 -8.20 5.21 -13.12
C GLY A 116 -8.61 5.64 -11.72
N PHE A 117 -7.64 5.74 -10.81
CA PHE A 117 -7.85 6.30 -9.48
C PHE A 117 -8.73 7.58 -9.51
N LEU A 118 -9.82 7.71 -8.76
CA LEU A 118 -10.30 6.93 -7.59
C LEU A 118 -11.25 5.75 -7.91
N ASN A 119 -11.39 5.35 -9.18
CA ASN A 119 -12.15 4.16 -9.59
C ASN A 119 -11.24 2.92 -9.57
N GLY A 120 -10.98 2.40 -8.38
CA GLY A 120 -9.90 1.45 -8.16
C GLY A 120 -8.52 2.11 -8.18
N ARG A 121 -7.51 1.31 -8.51
CA ARG A 121 -6.19 1.79 -8.93
C ARG A 121 -5.69 0.92 -10.07
N GLY A 122 -5.26 1.53 -11.17
CA GLY A 122 -4.51 0.87 -12.20
C GLY A 122 -3.18 0.38 -11.66
N LEU A 123 -2.65 -0.71 -12.22
CA LEU A 123 -1.36 -1.25 -11.79
C LEU A 123 -0.21 -0.24 -12.00
N ALA A 124 -0.30 0.58 -13.06
CA ALA A 124 0.66 1.61 -13.42
C ALA A 124 0.28 3.02 -12.93
N ASP A 125 -0.80 3.16 -12.17
CA ASP A 125 -1.17 4.46 -11.61
C ASP A 125 -0.14 4.87 -10.55
N ASP A 126 0.38 6.08 -10.67
CA ASP A 126 1.15 6.72 -9.60
C ASP A 126 0.18 7.26 -8.55
N VAL A 127 -0.25 6.35 -7.69
CA VAL A 127 -1.23 6.65 -6.63
C VAL A 127 -0.68 7.60 -5.59
N ILE A 128 0.63 7.64 -5.36
CA ILE A 128 1.22 8.57 -4.40
C ILE A 128 1.13 9.99 -4.92
N ASP A 129 1.49 10.23 -6.19
CA ASP A 129 1.33 11.53 -6.82
C ASP A 129 -0.16 11.96 -6.84
N ALA A 130 -1.06 11.04 -7.21
CA ALA A 130 -2.50 11.31 -7.22
C ALA A 130 -3.05 11.67 -5.82
N GLU A 131 -2.62 10.96 -4.78
CA GLU A 131 -3.04 11.21 -3.39
C GLU A 131 -2.45 12.50 -2.85
N LEU A 132 -1.17 12.77 -3.11
CA LEU A 132 -0.54 14.03 -2.74
C LEU A 132 -1.28 15.20 -3.38
N GLN A 133 -1.60 15.11 -4.68
CA GLN A 133 -2.35 16.14 -5.37
C GLN A 133 -3.75 16.30 -4.78
N LEU A 134 -4.45 15.20 -4.49
CA LEU A 134 -5.79 15.22 -3.91
C LEU A 134 -5.81 15.82 -2.51
N LEU A 135 -4.98 15.32 -1.60
CA LEU A 135 -4.98 15.68 -0.18
C LEU A 135 -4.39 17.07 0.09
N SER A 136 -3.48 17.53 -0.77
CA SER A 136 -2.87 18.86 -0.67
C SER A 136 -3.63 19.96 -1.44
N ALA A 137 -4.79 19.64 -2.02
CA ALA A 137 -5.53 20.53 -2.91
C ALA A 137 -4.66 21.08 -4.07
N GLY A 138 -3.80 20.23 -4.62
CA GLY A 138 -2.89 20.53 -5.72
C GLY A 138 -1.58 21.23 -5.34
N ALA A 139 -1.35 21.52 -4.04
CA ALA A 139 -0.11 22.18 -3.60
C ALA A 139 1.14 21.29 -3.74
N VAL A 140 0.95 19.97 -3.71
CA VAL A 140 1.99 18.96 -3.92
C VAL A 140 1.60 18.13 -5.11
N THR A 141 2.40 18.17 -6.17
CA THR A 141 2.09 17.49 -7.44
C THR A 141 2.77 16.14 -7.58
N GLY A 142 3.67 15.78 -6.67
CA GLY A 142 4.27 14.46 -6.62
C GLY A 142 5.39 14.29 -5.61
N ASP A 143 5.89 13.06 -5.48
CA ASP A 143 6.98 12.68 -4.59
C ASP A 143 8.36 12.62 -5.28
N GLY A 144 8.38 12.83 -6.61
CA GLY A 144 9.60 12.85 -7.40
C GLY A 144 10.16 11.47 -7.74
N VAL A 145 9.44 10.39 -7.45
CA VAL A 145 9.76 9.02 -7.92
C VAL A 145 8.95 8.75 -9.18
N ALA A 146 9.61 8.70 -10.33
CA ALA A 146 8.94 8.67 -11.63
C ALA A 146 8.33 7.31 -12.04
N GLY A 147 8.49 6.27 -11.21
CA GLY A 147 7.92 4.94 -11.44
C GLY A 147 8.83 3.80 -11.00
N ASN A 148 8.38 2.57 -11.29
CA ASN A 148 9.08 1.35 -10.90
C ASN A 148 10.45 1.19 -11.57
N ASP A 149 11.38 0.57 -10.84
CA ASP A 149 12.70 0.14 -11.35
C ASP A 149 12.60 -0.81 -12.55
N VAL A 150 11.56 -1.65 -12.56
CA VAL A 150 11.32 -2.66 -13.59
C VAL A 150 9.90 -2.52 -14.11
N ALA A 151 9.76 -2.47 -15.44
CA ALA A 151 8.48 -2.36 -16.10
C ALA A 151 7.56 -3.56 -15.82
N PHE A 152 6.26 -3.30 -15.74
CA PHE A 152 5.25 -4.35 -15.71
C PHE A 152 5.27 -5.19 -16.99
N ARG A 153 4.87 -6.45 -16.84
CA ARG A 153 4.73 -7.41 -17.95
C ARG A 153 3.39 -7.15 -18.66
N ALA A 154 3.37 -7.35 -19.98
CA ALA A 154 2.15 -7.26 -20.77
C ALA A 154 1.17 -8.43 -20.57
N ALA A 155 1.56 -9.44 -19.79
CA ALA A 155 0.77 -10.64 -19.55
C ALA A 155 0.81 -11.01 -18.07
N PHE A 156 -0.23 -11.71 -17.63
CA PHE A 156 -0.35 -12.23 -16.27
C PHE A 156 0.94 -12.92 -15.80
N PRO A 157 1.42 -12.66 -14.55
CA PRO A 157 0.75 -11.92 -13.47
C PRO A 157 1.00 -10.39 -13.48
N TYR A 158 1.43 -9.83 -14.61
CA TYR A 158 1.69 -8.39 -14.83
C TYR A 158 2.84 -7.79 -14.00
N LEU A 159 3.16 -8.32 -12.83
CA LEU A 159 4.33 -7.92 -12.03
C LEU A 159 5.64 -8.45 -12.62
N ALA A 160 6.70 -7.65 -12.49
CA ALA A 160 8.05 -8.05 -12.85
C ALA A 160 8.52 -9.26 -12.01
N PRO A 161 9.43 -10.11 -12.54
CA PRO A 161 10.11 -11.11 -11.71
C PRO A 161 10.87 -10.46 -10.55
N ALA A 162 11.02 -11.20 -9.45
CA ALA A 162 11.85 -10.78 -8.34
C ALA A 162 13.29 -10.46 -8.78
N HIS A 163 13.89 -9.48 -8.11
CA HIS A 163 15.28 -9.12 -8.30
C HIS A 163 16.18 -10.34 -8.10
N GLN A 164 17.17 -10.50 -8.98
CA GLN A 164 18.13 -11.59 -8.86
C GLN A 164 19.06 -11.28 -7.69
N VAL A 165 18.90 -11.98 -6.57
CA VAL A 165 19.91 -11.98 -5.51
C VAL A 165 21.09 -12.83 -5.99
N PRO A 166 22.31 -12.27 -6.13
CA PRO A 166 23.46 -13.07 -6.52
C PRO A 166 23.65 -14.21 -5.52
N GLU A 167 23.72 -15.44 -6.03
CA GLU A 167 24.01 -16.61 -5.18
C GLU A 167 25.29 -16.35 -4.37
N PRO A 168 25.33 -16.72 -3.09
CA PRO A 168 26.54 -16.68 -2.30
C PRO A 168 27.69 -17.34 -3.05
N THR A 169 28.77 -16.59 -3.26
CA THR A 169 29.96 -17.16 -3.89
C THR A 169 30.43 -18.39 -3.10
N THR A 170 31.04 -19.35 -3.78
CA THR A 170 31.58 -20.58 -3.16
C THR A 170 32.51 -20.29 -1.97
N ALA A 171 33.17 -19.12 -1.97
CA ALA A 171 33.99 -18.63 -0.87
C ALA A 171 33.17 -18.28 0.39
N MET A 172 31.97 -17.72 0.24
CA MET A 172 31.07 -17.41 1.35
C MET A 172 30.53 -18.70 2.00
N TRP A 173 30.25 -19.73 1.21
CA TRP A 173 29.90 -21.07 1.73
C TRP A 173 31.07 -21.74 2.46
N ALA A 174 32.29 -21.62 1.95
CA ALA A 174 33.49 -22.14 2.61
C ALA A 174 33.74 -21.48 3.98
N LEU A 175 33.50 -20.16 4.09
CA LEU A 175 33.60 -19.42 5.35
C LEU A 175 32.53 -19.85 6.36
N LEU A 176 31.26 -19.99 5.95
CA LEU A 176 30.19 -20.49 6.81
C LEU A 176 30.43 -21.93 7.29
N ALA A 177 30.98 -22.79 6.42
CA ALA A 177 31.35 -24.15 6.77
C ALA A 177 32.53 -24.20 7.76
N ALA A 178 33.57 -23.38 7.55
CA ALA A 178 34.71 -23.26 8.44
C ALA A 178 34.30 -22.74 9.83
N TRP A 179 33.37 -21.79 9.89
CA TRP A 179 32.83 -21.25 11.14
C TRP A 179 32.03 -22.31 11.92
N ARG A 180 31.19 -23.10 11.24
CA ARG A 180 30.47 -24.24 11.85
C ARG A 180 31.41 -25.34 12.36
N LEU A 181 32.53 -25.58 11.66
CA LEU A 181 33.53 -26.57 12.08
C LEU A 181 34.37 -26.08 13.27
N GLY A 182 34.70 -24.79 13.31
CA GLY A 182 35.39 -24.14 14.43
C GLY A 182 34.58 -24.16 15.72
N TRP A 183 33.27 -23.91 15.62
CA TRP A 183 32.37 -23.93 16.78
C TRP A 183 32.10 -25.35 17.31
N ARG A 184 32.19 -26.38 16.46
CA ARG A 184 32.15 -27.79 16.89
C ARG A 184 33.41 -28.22 17.66
N ARG A 185 34.56 -27.59 17.39
CA ARG A 185 35.83 -27.90 18.08
C ARG A 185 35.94 -27.23 19.45
N SER A 186 35.31 -26.08 19.67
CA SER A 186 35.36 -25.35 20.96
C SER A 186 34.39 -25.85 22.04
N ARG A 187 33.48 -26.79 21.72
CA ARG A 187 32.51 -27.37 22.67
C ARG A 187 32.88 -28.76 23.20
N ARG A 188 34.13 -29.21 23.04
CA ARG A 188 34.66 -30.38 23.75
C ARG A 188 35.62 -29.92 24.85
N MET A 189 35.07 -29.71 26.05
CA MET A 189 35.74 -29.85 27.34
C MET A 189 34.74 -30.47 28.31
#